data_AF-A0A9P6RR48-F1
#
_entry.id   AF-A0A9P6RR48-F1
#
_cell.length_a   1.000
_cell.length_b   1.000
_cell.length_c   1.000
_cell.angle_alpha   90.00
_cell.angle_beta   90.00
_cell.angle_gamma   90.00
#
_symmetry.space_group_name_H-M   'P 1'
#
loop_
_entity.id
_entity.type
_entity.pdbx_description
1 polymer ?
#
loop_
_entity_poly.entity_id
_entity_poly.type
_entity_poly.pdbx_seq_one_letter_code
_entity_poly.pdbx_strand_id
1 'polypeptide(L)'
;MTITCPARTMYILPTCYLDLAQGKMAVTHCPNAARPIVRSGDFEPTAPLAVTTDVSTVMRNLSTHEYTLIDARSADRYRGQNETLDAVGGHIPGAINRFYRDNLTADGYFKPAHILRDEFNSLLDKKPAQRVILQCGSGVSACLNALAMEIAGLHGAALYAEIWLAEQINPDCPVYNIGQFTEIHGAVDPTLFEAALRQVIAEAESLRLQFIDDDDGPQQYVGSPDWSLPLIDVSTSVDPQASAEAWMKADYEQPADLLHGPLFCYALLKVAPERFFWYQRTHHIVMDGVGFALIAQRVAQVYSERVKGVATSECPFGPVSLLLENDIHYRASVQFTKDQAYWLKHCTDWPEAVTFADRQAPALQHRLRHTTYLSSQSVRTYAADASRLAQLVTAAIAAYLHHLTDTQDVVLGFQVTARLGEDRRVPGTAANVLPIRLTVQPNMSLSSLIAQAAQEIQHGFRRQRYHYEELRRDLKRAPSQRLFGPTINIMPFDYGLSFGEYASTNHNLLNGPVEDLMIAVYTQSDDRPLRIDFNANPTLYTTDDLIALQDRFLKFLDAVATQPTQLISSIGLLDAAEQRQLLIEEPATERDYLKQ
;
A
#
# COMPACT_ATOMS: atom_id res chain seq x y z
N MET A 1 -9.03 -7.84 -31.99
CA MET A 1 -9.75 -6.88 -31.15
C MET A 1 -8.73 -5.78 -30.84
N THR A 2 -8.78 -4.69 -31.59
CA THR A 2 -7.76 -3.64 -31.57
C THR A 2 -8.01 -2.79 -30.33
N ILE A 3 -7.13 -2.90 -29.33
CA ILE A 3 -7.20 -2.08 -28.12
C ILE A 3 -6.79 -0.66 -28.51
N THR A 4 -7.78 0.24 -28.58
CA THR A 4 -7.57 1.67 -28.78
C THR A 4 -7.07 2.29 -27.48
N CYS A 5 -5.76 2.54 -27.40
CA CYS A 5 -5.14 3.34 -26.35
C CYS A 5 -5.12 4.82 -26.80
N PRO A 6 -5.62 5.79 -26.01
CA PRO A 6 -5.56 7.20 -26.40
C PRO A 6 -4.15 7.77 -26.17
N ALA A 7 -3.28 7.70 -27.18
CA ALA A 7 -1.93 8.27 -27.11
C ALA A 7 -1.80 9.57 -27.93
N ARG A 8 -1.65 10.70 -27.22
CA ARG A 8 -0.92 11.94 -27.59
C ARG A 8 -1.09 13.09 -26.57
N THR A 9 -1.81 12.86 -25.47
CA THR A 9 -2.04 13.83 -24.41
C THR A 9 -1.54 13.26 -23.09
N MET A 10 -0.57 13.93 -22.46
CA MET A 10 -0.10 13.58 -21.11
C MET A 10 -0.84 14.48 -20.11
N TYR A 11 -1.53 13.88 -19.16
CA TYR A 11 -2.16 14.60 -18.05
C TYR A 11 -1.09 14.88 -17.01
N ILE A 12 -0.90 16.17 -16.67
CA ILE A 12 0.14 16.59 -15.69
C ILE A 12 -0.53 17.07 -14.39
N LEU A 13 -1.78 17.55 -14.47
CA LEU A 13 -2.65 17.92 -13.35
C LEU A 13 -4.13 17.62 -13.71
N PRO A 14 -5.07 17.54 -12.75
CA PRO A 14 -6.52 17.42 -13.04
C PRO A 14 -7.07 18.54 -13.95
N THR A 15 -6.34 19.67 -14.02
CA THR A 15 -6.70 20.91 -14.73
C THR A 15 -5.73 21.29 -15.86
N CYS A 16 -4.70 20.48 -16.12
CA CYS A 16 -3.72 20.76 -17.17
C CYS A 16 -3.40 19.52 -18.00
N TYR A 17 -3.55 19.66 -19.32
CA TYR A 17 -3.13 18.64 -20.28
C TYR A 17 -2.02 19.19 -21.18
N LEU A 18 -1.08 18.31 -21.53
CA LEU A 18 0.02 18.59 -22.44
C LEU A 18 -0.23 17.91 -23.78
N ASP A 19 -0.32 18.70 -24.85
CA ASP A 19 -0.33 18.20 -26.24
C ASP A 19 1.12 17.99 -26.70
N LEU A 20 1.56 16.73 -26.72
CA LEU A 20 2.93 16.36 -27.09
C LEU A 20 3.23 16.61 -28.58
N ALA A 21 2.21 16.71 -29.45
CA ALA A 21 2.41 16.99 -30.87
C ALA A 21 2.60 18.50 -31.14
N GLN A 22 2.11 19.36 -30.25
CA GLN A 22 2.19 20.82 -30.40
C GLN A 22 3.09 21.50 -29.35
N GLY A 23 3.56 20.77 -28.33
CA GLY A 23 4.35 21.33 -27.22
C GLY A 23 3.57 22.34 -26.36
N LYS A 24 2.22 22.23 -26.31
CA LYS A 24 1.33 23.16 -25.61
C LYS A 24 0.89 22.62 -24.25
N MET A 25 1.02 23.42 -23.21
CA MET A 25 0.34 23.22 -21.93
C MET A 25 -0.94 24.07 -21.90
N ALA A 26 -2.10 23.43 -21.77
CA ALA A 26 -3.37 24.14 -21.59
C ALA A 26 -3.78 24.11 -20.12
N VAL A 27 -3.82 25.28 -19.48
CA VAL A 27 -4.39 25.47 -18.13
C VAL A 27 -5.88 25.76 -18.28
N THR A 28 -6.76 25.05 -17.56
CA THR A 28 -8.24 25.16 -17.68
C THR A 28 -8.87 26.47 -17.21
N HIS A 29 -8.13 27.58 -17.19
CA HIS A 29 -8.70 28.93 -17.07
C HIS A 29 -8.59 29.74 -18.36
N CYS A 30 -8.72 29.07 -19.52
CA CYS A 30 -8.94 29.73 -20.80
C CYS A 30 -10.40 29.47 -21.22
N PRO A 31 -11.33 30.43 -21.06
CA PRO A 31 -12.76 30.22 -21.32
C PRO A 31 -13.10 29.86 -22.78
N ASN A 32 -12.12 29.86 -23.69
CA ASN A 32 -12.31 29.67 -25.13
C ASN A 32 -11.29 28.71 -25.80
N ALA A 33 -10.51 27.92 -25.05
CA ALA A 33 -9.62 26.94 -25.67
C ALA A 33 -10.37 25.62 -25.95
N ALA A 34 -10.58 25.30 -27.23
CA ALA A 34 -11.13 24.00 -27.62
C ALA A 34 -10.23 22.86 -27.10
N ARG A 35 -10.82 21.84 -26.48
CA ARG A 35 -10.10 20.61 -26.10
C ARG A 35 -9.44 20.00 -27.35
N PRO A 36 -8.16 19.56 -27.28
CA PRO A 36 -7.50 18.95 -28.41
C PRO A 36 -8.25 17.68 -28.82
N ILE A 37 -8.42 17.49 -30.12
CA ILE A 37 -9.06 16.31 -30.68
C ILE A 37 -8.08 15.15 -30.53
N VAL A 38 -8.37 14.22 -29.62
CA VAL A 38 -7.61 12.98 -29.44
C VAL A 38 -7.70 12.16 -30.72
N ARG A 39 -6.56 11.86 -31.32
CA ARG A 39 -6.45 10.97 -32.49
C ARG A 39 -5.76 9.69 -32.05
N SER A 40 -6.28 8.54 -32.47
CA SER A 40 -5.59 7.26 -32.30
C SER A 40 -4.22 7.30 -32.98
N GLY A 41 -3.19 6.81 -32.31
CA GLY A 41 -1.85 6.65 -32.86
C GLY A 41 -1.17 5.41 -32.29
N ASP A 42 -0.15 4.94 -32.98
CA ASP A 42 0.66 3.81 -32.52
C ASP A 42 1.66 4.31 -31.48
N PHE A 43 1.62 3.73 -30.27
CA PHE A 43 2.57 4.01 -29.19
C PHE A 43 3.32 2.72 -28.85
N GLU A 44 4.65 2.74 -29.04
CA GLU A 44 5.54 1.69 -28.58
C GLU A 44 6.24 2.16 -27.29
N PRO A 45 6.18 1.41 -26.18
CA PRO A 45 6.87 1.77 -24.95
C PRO A 45 8.39 1.82 -25.14
N THR A 46 9.03 2.89 -24.69
CA THR A 46 10.49 3.06 -24.70
C THR A 46 11.05 3.24 -23.29
N ALA A 47 12.38 3.33 -23.16
CA ALA A 47 13.03 3.67 -21.89
C ALA A 47 12.47 5.00 -21.32
N PRO A 48 12.33 5.15 -19.99
CA PRO A 48 11.84 6.38 -19.36
C PRO A 48 12.69 7.59 -19.74
N LEU A 49 12.04 8.71 -20.06
CA LEU A 49 12.72 9.97 -20.40
C LEU A 49 13.42 10.62 -19.19
N ALA A 50 12.93 10.37 -17.97
CA ALA A 50 13.54 10.83 -16.73
C ALA A 50 13.73 9.65 -15.78
N VAL A 51 14.79 9.71 -14.97
CA VAL A 51 15.06 8.75 -13.89
C VAL A 51 14.65 9.33 -12.55
N THR A 52 14.48 8.53 -11.51
CA THR A 52 14.23 9.04 -10.15
C THR A 52 15.48 8.93 -9.29
N THR A 53 15.66 9.86 -8.35
CA THR A 53 16.71 9.88 -7.33
C THR A 53 16.08 9.94 -5.94
N ASP A 54 16.84 9.49 -4.93
CA ASP A 54 16.39 9.35 -3.55
C ASP A 54 16.89 10.50 -2.65
N VAL A 55 16.29 10.58 -1.46
CA VAL A 55 16.66 11.57 -0.43
C VAL A 55 18.12 11.40 0.00
N SER A 56 18.65 10.18 0.00
CA SER A 56 20.04 9.89 0.35
C SER A 56 21.04 10.49 -0.63
N THR A 57 20.72 10.50 -1.92
CA THR A 57 21.51 11.13 -2.97
C THR A 57 21.44 12.65 -2.85
N VAL A 58 20.27 13.20 -2.54
CA VAL A 58 20.06 14.62 -2.23
C VAL A 58 20.85 15.04 -0.98
N MET A 59 20.81 14.26 0.10
CA MET A 59 21.49 14.56 1.38
C MET A 59 23.00 14.42 1.28
N ARG A 60 23.50 13.39 0.59
CA ARG A 60 24.94 13.25 0.26
C ARG A 60 25.42 14.39 -0.63
N ASN A 61 24.55 14.91 -1.48
CA ASN A 61 24.89 16.03 -2.34
C ASN A 61 25.17 17.33 -1.57
N LEU A 62 24.62 17.49 -0.36
CA LEU A 62 24.88 18.66 0.51
C LEU A 62 26.36 18.80 0.88
N SER A 63 27.10 17.70 0.98
CA SER A 63 28.54 17.71 1.25
C SER A 63 29.38 17.57 -0.02
N THR A 64 28.93 16.73 -0.96
CA THR A 64 29.72 16.36 -2.15
C THR A 64 29.60 17.35 -3.32
N HIS A 65 28.48 18.08 -3.41
CA HIS A 65 28.17 19.01 -4.52
C HIS A 65 28.29 18.36 -5.92
N GLU A 66 28.08 17.04 -5.99
CA GLU A 66 28.20 16.22 -7.20
C GLU A 66 27.10 16.51 -8.23
N TYR A 67 25.91 16.91 -7.76
CA TYR A 67 24.72 17.21 -8.52
C TYR A 67 24.32 18.68 -8.35
N THR A 68 23.76 19.27 -9.40
CA THR A 68 23.03 20.54 -9.32
C THR A 68 21.57 20.22 -9.00
N LEU A 69 21.10 20.65 -7.84
CA LEU A 69 19.67 20.58 -7.50
C LEU A 69 18.95 21.77 -8.09
N ILE A 70 17.86 21.52 -8.81
CA ILE A 70 16.99 22.55 -9.34
C ILE A 70 15.63 22.44 -8.66
N ASP A 71 15.27 23.51 -7.98
CA ASP A 71 13.95 23.71 -7.41
C ASP A 71 13.00 24.30 -8.45
N ALA A 72 11.94 23.56 -8.77
CA ALA A 72 10.96 23.96 -9.77
C ALA A 72 9.89 24.94 -9.26
N ARG A 73 9.90 25.27 -7.97
CA ARG A 73 8.95 26.21 -7.33
C ARG A 73 9.22 27.67 -7.76
N SER A 74 8.31 28.56 -7.44
CA SER A 74 8.48 30.00 -7.68
C SER A 74 9.62 30.58 -6.84
N ALA A 75 10.21 31.71 -7.29
CA ALA A 75 11.41 32.28 -6.68
C ALA A 75 11.21 32.79 -5.24
N ASP A 76 9.99 33.19 -4.87
CA ASP A 76 9.59 33.58 -3.52
C ASP A 76 9.53 32.37 -2.57
N ARG A 77 8.96 31.23 -3.00
CA ARG A 77 8.94 29.98 -2.24
C ARG A 77 10.34 29.41 -2.04
N TYR A 78 11.14 29.38 -3.12
CA TYR A 78 12.54 29.00 -3.03
C TYR A 78 13.34 29.86 -2.02
N ARG A 79 13.04 31.16 -1.90
CA ARG A 79 13.67 32.06 -0.91
C ARG A 79 13.07 31.95 0.49
N GLY A 80 12.11 31.06 0.71
CA GLY A 80 11.41 30.90 2.00
C GLY A 80 10.54 32.10 2.39
N GLN A 81 10.16 32.95 1.44
CA GLN A 81 9.39 34.17 1.70
C GLN A 81 7.89 33.89 1.86
N ASN A 82 7.42 32.79 1.25
CA ASN A 82 6.04 32.31 1.25
C ASN A 82 6.04 30.77 1.41
N GLU A 83 6.72 30.22 2.44
CA GLU A 83 6.66 28.78 2.70
C GLU A 83 5.48 28.43 3.60
N THR A 84 4.70 27.43 3.20
CA THR A 84 3.41 27.11 3.80
C THR A 84 3.36 25.73 4.46
N LEU A 85 4.36 24.88 4.21
CA LEU A 85 4.52 23.56 4.85
C LEU A 85 5.49 23.58 6.04
N ASP A 86 6.59 24.33 5.93
CA ASP A 86 7.64 24.39 6.95
C ASP A 86 7.60 25.71 7.72
N ALA A 87 7.71 25.66 9.04
CA ALA A 87 7.82 26.85 9.89
C ALA A 87 9.11 27.67 9.63
N VAL A 88 10.09 27.06 8.95
CA VAL A 88 11.29 27.72 8.44
C VAL A 88 11.32 27.53 6.93
N GLY A 89 10.84 28.54 6.20
CA GLY A 89 10.85 28.51 4.74
C GLY A 89 12.24 28.38 4.16
N GLY A 90 12.40 27.50 3.18
CA GLY A 90 13.71 27.23 2.60
C GLY A 90 13.70 26.33 1.37
N HIS A 91 14.89 26.12 0.84
CA HIS A 91 15.18 25.14 -0.19
C HIS A 91 16.26 24.22 0.35
N ILE A 92 16.40 23.06 -0.30
CA ILE A 92 17.51 22.16 -0.01
C ILE A 92 18.82 22.97 -0.17
N PRO A 93 19.70 23.06 0.84
CA PRO A 93 20.88 23.90 0.77
C PRO A 93 21.73 23.63 -0.48
N GLY A 94 22.05 24.68 -1.23
CA GLY A 94 22.80 24.58 -2.48
C GLY A 94 21.97 24.24 -3.73
N ALA A 95 20.66 24.03 -3.60
CA ALA A 95 19.76 24.03 -4.76
C ALA A 95 19.76 25.42 -5.42
N ILE A 96 19.48 25.48 -6.71
CA ILE A 96 19.21 26.70 -7.48
C ILE A 96 17.76 26.71 -7.92
N ASN A 97 17.21 27.88 -8.22
CA ASN A 97 15.82 27.99 -8.64
C ASN A 97 15.67 28.05 -10.16
N ARG A 98 14.73 27.26 -10.69
CA ARG A 98 14.22 27.40 -12.06
C ARG A 98 12.73 27.14 -12.03
N PHE A 99 11.97 28.22 -11.93
CA PHE A 99 10.53 28.13 -11.89
C PHE A 99 10.00 27.48 -13.18
N TYR A 100 9.14 26.47 -13.06
CA TYR A 100 8.72 25.68 -14.22
C TYR A 100 8.07 26.51 -15.33
N ARG A 101 7.37 27.60 -14.96
CA ARG A 101 6.71 28.49 -15.94
C ARG A 101 7.70 29.27 -16.78
N ASP A 102 8.94 29.45 -16.33
CA ASP A 102 9.98 30.11 -17.11
C ASP A 102 10.40 29.27 -18.33
N ASN A 103 10.02 27.98 -18.38
CA ASN A 103 10.21 27.15 -19.58
C ASN A 103 9.12 27.40 -20.63
N LEU A 104 8.09 28.18 -20.31
CA LEU A 104 6.92 28.38 -21.15
C LEU A 104 6.91 29.79 -21.78
N THR A 105 6.25 29.91 -22.91
CA THR A 105 5.85 31.20 -23.50
C THR A 105 4.60 31.73 -22.81
N ALA A 106 4.25 32.99 -23.05
CA ALA A 106 3.02 33.60 -22.50
C ALA A 106 1.74 32.84 -22.88
N ASP A 107 1.77 32.11 -24.00
CA ASP A 107 0.65 31.29 -24.50
C ASP A 107 0.65 29.85 -23.96
N GLY A 108 1.56 29.53 -23.02
CA GLY A 108 1.64 28.22 -22.36
C GLY A 108 2.36 27.13 -23.15
N TYR A 109 3.06 27.46 -24.24
CA TYR A 109 3.88 26.50 -24.98
C TYR A 109 5.28 26.41 -24.39
N PHE A 110 5.95 25.27 -24.48
CA PHE A 110 7.39 25.24 -24.22
C PHE A 110 8.11 26.21 -25.14
N LYS A 111 9.09 26.95 -24.59
CA LYS A 111 9.99 27.75 -25.40
C LYS A 111 10.71 26.86 -26.44
N PRO A 112 11.13 27.40 -27.59
CA PRO A 112 11.88 26.65 -28.58
C PRO A 112 13.09 25.92 -27.97
N ALA A 113 13.35 24.69 -28.43
CA ALA A 113 14.40 23.81 -27.90
C ALA A 113 15.78 24.48 -27.75
N HIS A 114 16.18 25.33 -28.70
CA HIS A 114 17.45 26.05 -28.62
C HIS A 114 17.48 27.10 -27.50
N ILE A 115 16.35 27.78 -27.25
CA ILE A 115 16.23 28.74 -26.14
C ILE A 115 16.28 28.01 -24.81
N LEU A 116 15.52 26.93 -24.66
CA LEU A 116 15.56 26.10 -23.44
C LEU A 116 16.97 25.57 -23.20
N ARG A 117 17.64 25.08 -24.26
CA ARG A 117 19.02 24.59 -24.18
C ARG A 117 19.98 25.68 -23.72
N ASP A 118 19.89 26.88 -24.27
CA ASP A 118 20.77 27.99 -23.89
C ASP A 118 20.50 28.45 -22.46
N GLU A 119 19.23 28.54 -22.05
CA GLU A 119 18.83 28.91 -20.68
C GLU A 119 19.28 27.85 -19.66
N PHE A 120 19.04 26.56 -19.91
CA PHE A 120 19.49 25.48 -19.01
C PHE A 120 21.02 25.35 -19.00
N ASN A 121 21.71 25.49 -20.14
CA ASN A 121 23.19 25.48 -20.14
C ASN A 121 23.77 26.66 -19.37
N SER A 122 23.14 27.83 -19.44
CA SER A 122 23.53 28.99 -18.64
C SER A 122 23.26 28.75 -17.15
N LEU A 123 22.09 28.18 -16.81
CA LEU A 123 21.69 27.89 -15.43
C LEU A 123 22.58 26.81 -14.78
N LEU A 124 22.96 25.79 -15.54
CA LEU A 124 23.74 24.64 -15.09
C LEU A 124 25.26 24.90 -15.12
N ASP A 125 25.71 26.06 -15.57
CA ASP A 125 27.11 26.34 -15.89
C ASP A 125 27.73 25.24 -16.77
N LYS A 126 26.97 24.83 -17.80
CA LYS A 126 27.30 23.76 -18.76
C LYS A 126 27.57 22.38 -18.14
N LYS A 127 27.17 22.14 -16.89
CA LYS A 127 27.20 20.80 -16.29
C LYS A 127 26.27 19.84 -17.06
N PRO A 128 26.63 18.56 -17.18
CA PRO A 128 25.81 17.58 -17.89
C PRO A 128 24.47 17.34 -17.17
N ALA A 129 23.40 17.11 -17.96
CA ALA A 129 22.04 16.91 -17.46
C ALA A 129 21.90 15.69 -16.53
N GLN A 130 22.76 14.68 -16.68
CA GLN A 130 22.82 13.51 -15.79
C GLN A 130 23.32 13.85 -14.37
N ARG A 131 23.85 15.06 -14.17
CA ARG A 131 24.24 15.61 -12.87
C ARG A 131 23.19 16.59 -12.34
N VAL A 132 21.94 16.49 -12.79
CA VAL A 132 20.85 17.37 -12.38
C VAL A 132 19.80 16.56 -11.65
N ILE A 133 19.39 17.08 -10.49
CA ILE A 133 18.24 16.60 -9.73
C ILE A 133 17.18 17.69 -9.77
N LEU A 134 15.98 17.33 -10.20
CA LEU A 134 14.83 18.21 -10.27
C LEU A 134 13.92 17.88 -9.09
N GLN A 135 13.60 18.88 -8.29
CA GLN A 135 12.66 18.72 -7.18
C GLN A 135 11.57 19.79 -7.17
N CYS A 136 10.47 19.44 -6.55
CA CYS A 136 9.48 20.37 -6.00
C CYS A 136 8.80 19.66 -4.83
N GLY A 137 8.04 20.40 -4.01
CA GLY A 137 7.34 19.82 -2.86
C GLY A 137 6.43 18.63 -3.21
N SER A 138 5.80 18.63 -4.40
CA SER A 138 4.85 17.60 -4.84
C SER A 138 5.43 16.55 -5.82
N GLY A 139 6.66 16.76 -6.31
CA GLY A 139 7.21 16.02 -7.46
C GLY A 139 6.65 16.42 -8.85
N VAL A 140 5.44 16.99 -8.92
CA VAL A 140 4.71 17.26 -10.19
C VAL A 140 5.31 18.41 -10.99
N SER A 141 5.60 19.56 -10.36
CA SER A 141 6.21 20.71 -11.05
C SER A 141 7.63 20.42 -11.55
N ALA A 142 8.34 19.50 -10.90
CA ALA A 142 9.67 19.06 -11.32
C ALA A 142 9.62 18.29 -12.65
N CYS A 143 8.52 17.58 -12.94
CA CYS A 143 8.32 16.90 -14.22
C CYS A 143 8.30 17.87 -15.41
N LEU A 144 7.84 19.11 -15.23
CA LEU A 144 7.83 20.14 -16.28
C LEU A 144 9.23 20.65 -16.59
N ASN A 145 10.09 20.76 -15.58
CA ASN A 145 11.51 21.03 -15.81
C ASN A 145 12.20 19.86 -16.52
N ALA A 146 11.86 18.62 -16.15
CA ALA A 146 12.42 17.42 -16.78
C ALA A 146 12.08 17.39 -18.27
N LEU A 147 10.81 17.62 -18.60
CA LEU A 147 10.34 17.67 -19.97
C LEU A 147 10.95 18.84 -20.77
N ALA A 148 11.12 20.01 -20.15
CA ALA A 148 11.79 21.15 -20.81
C ALA A 148 13.25 20.83 -21.15
N MET A 149 13.96 20.11 -20.27
CA MET A 149 15.32 19.64 -20.52
C MET A 149 15.35 18.58 -21.63
N GLU A 150 14.37 17.66 -21.67
CA GLU A 150 14.24 16.68 -22.76
C GLU A 150 13.99 17.36 -24.12
N ILE A 151 13.10 18.36 -24.18
CA ILE A 151 12.86 19.18 -25.38
C ILE A 151 14.15 19.92 -25.79
N ALA A 152 14.92 20.39 -24.82
CA ALA A 152 16.22 21.01 -25.05
C ALA A 152 17.31 20.01 -25.51
N GLY A 153 17.05 18.71 -25.54
CA GLY A 153 18.06 17.68 -25.84
C GLY A 153 19.08 17.49 -24.72
N LEU A 154 18.71 17.82 -23.49
CA LEU A 154 19.51 17.71 -22.26
C LEU A 154 19.00 16.51 -21.44
N HIS A 155 19.40 15.31 -21.84
CA HIS A 155 18.80 14.08 -21.35
C HIS A 155 19.32 13.59 -19.99
N GLY A 156 18.45 12.98 -19.20
CA GLY A 156 18.85 12.14 -18.05
C GLY A 156 18.88 12.84 -16.68
N ALA A 157 18.14 13.94 -16.51
CA ALA A 157 17.89 14.52 -15.18
C ALA A 157 17.02 13.61 -14.30
N ALA A 158 17.17 13.71 -12.98
CA ALA A 158 16.48 12.85 -12.00
C ALA A 158 15.32 13.54 -11.23
N LEU A 159 14.30 12.79 -10.78
CA LEU A 159 13.10 13.23 -10.02
C LEU A 159 12.97 12.57 -8.61
N TYR A 160 12.22 13.16 -7.66
CA TYR A 160 12.05 12.67 -6.26
C TYR A 160 10.55 12.35 -5.89
N ALA A 161 10.18 11.25 -5.13
CA ALA A 161 8.81 10.61 -5.12
C ALA A 161 8.23 9.90 -3.81
N GLU A 162 6.88 9.93 -3.50
CA GLU A 162 6.12 9.32 -2.31
C GLU A 162 4.65 8.77 -2.57
N ILE A 163 3.85 8.25 -1.60
CA ILE A 163 2.45 7.67 -1.78
C ILE A 163 1.49 8.62 -2.50
N TRP A 164 1.52 9.91 -2.14
CA TRP A 164 0.81 10.95 -2.87
C TRP A 164 1.10 10.86 -4.37
N LEU A 165 2.36 10.68 -4.74
CA LEU A 165 2.76 10.50 -6.13
C LEU A 165 2.22 9.20 -6.73
N ALA A 166 2.16 8.10 -5.98
CA ALA A 166 1.62 6.83 -6.49
C ALA A 166 0.15 6.96 -6.91
N GLU A 167 -0.67 7.68 -6.13
CA GLU A 167 -2.05 8.00 -6.50
C GLU A 167 -2.10 8.97 -7.68
N GLN A 168 -1.28 10.02 -7.68
CA GLN A 168 -1.24 10.97 -8.81
C GLN A 168 -0.77 10.33 -10.14
N ILE A 169 0.00 9.24 -10.07
CA ILE A 169 0.42 8.46 -11.26
C ILE A 169 -0.77 7.69 -11.87
N ASN A 170 -1.73 7.25 -11.04
CA ASN A 170 -2.86 6.44 -11.50
C ASN A 170 -4.15 6.74 -10.70
N PRO A 171 -4.71 7.97 -10.82
CA PRO A 171 -5.80 8.44 -9.96
C PRO A 171 -7.12 7.70 -10.20
N ASP A 172 -7.25 7.00 -11.32
CA ASP A 172 -8.43 6.18 -11.64
C ASP A 172 -8.36 4.78 -11.02
N CYS A 173 -7.28 4.43 -10.31
CA CYS A 173 -7.05 3.11 -9.75
C CYS A 173 -7.30 3.10 -8.23
N PRO A 174 -8.35 2.43 -7.72
CA PRO A 174 -8.69 2.37 -6.29
C PRO A 174 -7.77 1.43 -5.48
N VAL A 175 -6.52 1.25 -5.89
CA VAL A 175 -5.59 0.27 -5.30
C VAL A 175 -5.29 0.57 -3.83
N TYR A 176 -5.43 1.82 -3.41
CA TYR A 176 -5.27 2.28 -2.03
C TYR A 176 -6.59 2.34 -1.25
N ASN A 177 -7.72 1.88 -1.78
CA ASN A 177 -8.89 1.66 -0.95
C ASN A 177 -8.65 0.49 0.01
N ILE A 178 -8.90 0.73 1.29
CA ILE A 178 -9.01 -0.29 2.33
C ILE A 178 -10.45 -0.38 2.81
N GLY A 179 -10.90 -1.58 3.21
CA GLY A 179 -12.31 -1.73 3.56
C GLY A 179 -12.67 -3.02 4.30
N GLN A 180 -13.74 -2.93 5.07
CA GLN A 180 -14.34 -4.01 5.84
C GLN A 180 -15.85 -3.80 5.95
N PHE A 181 -16.55 -4.77 6.51
CA PHE A 181 -17.88 -4.54 7.08
C PHE A 181 -18.03 -5.23 8.43
N THR A 182 -18.81 -4.61 9.32
CA THR A 182 -19.20 -5.17 10.59
C THR A 182 -20.63 -5.70 10.48
N GLU A 183 -20.78 -7.01 10.57
CA GLU A 183 -22.08 -7.68 10.66
C GLU A 183 -22.58 -7.63 12.11
N ILE A 184 -23.69 -6.94 12.34
CA ILE A 184 -24.33 -6.78 13.64
C ILE A 184 -25.50 -7.78 13.70
N HIS A 185 -25.43 -8.69 14.68
CA HIS A 185 -26.40 -9.77 14.90
C HIS A 185 -27.55 -9.29 15.79
N GLY A 186 -28.30 -8.31 15.29
CA GLY A 186 -29.48 -7.79 15.96
C GLY A 186 -30.08 -6.57 15.29
N ALA A 187 -31.15 -6.06 15.88
CA ALA A 187 -31.81 -4.85 15.41
C ALA A 187 -30.97 -3.60 15.73
N VAL A 188 -30.64 -2.85 14.68
CA VAL A 188 -29.96 -1.54 14.82
C VAL A 188 -31.00 -0.44 14.65
N ASP A 189 -31.02 0.55 15.55
CA ASP A 189 -31.71 1.81 15.31
C ASP A 189 -30.84 2.69 14.41
N PRO A 190 -31.22 2.91 13.13
CA PRO A 190 -30.37 3.64 12.19
C PRO A 190 -30.16 5.11 12.60
N THR A 191 -31.10 5.71 13.32
CA THR A 191 -31.03 7.10 13.77
C THR A 191 -29.99 7.26 14.87
N LEU A 192 -30.04 6.36 15.87
CA LEU A 192 -29.02 6.34 16.93
C LEU A 192 -27.64 5.97 16.40
N PHE A 193 -27.60 5.06 15.42
CA PHE A 193 -26.37 4.65 14.76
C PHE A 193 -25.72 5.80 14.00
N GLU A 194 -26.49 6.52 13.17
CA GLU A 194 -25.99 7.69 12.45
C GLU A 194 -25.51 8.78 13.43
N ALA A 195 -26.26 9.03 14.51
CA ALA A 195 -25.86 10.00 15.53
C ALA A 195 -24.55 9.60 16.24
N ALA A 196 -24.36 8.31 16.54
CA ALA A 196 -23.11 7.80 17.08
C ALA A 196 -21.96 7.99 16.09
N LEU A 197 -22.16 7.60 14.83
CA LEU A 197 -21.16 7.70 13.79
C LEU A 197 -20.73 9.17 13.52
N ARG A 198 -21.69 10.10 13.49
CA ARG A 198 -21.41 11.53 13.33
C ARG A 198 -20.53 12.07 14.46
N GLN A 199 -20.79 11.65 15.70
CA GLN A 199 -19.92 12.00 16.83
C GLN A 199 -18.51 11.43 16.64
N VAL A 200 -18.37 10.15 16.28
CA VAL A 200 -17.05 9.53 16.12
C VAL A 200 -16.25 10.14 14.97
N ILE A 201 -16.89 10.51 13.87
CA ILE A 201 -16.21 11.21 12.76
C ILE A 201 -15.76 12.61 13.19
N ALA A 202 -16.53 13.31 14.02
CA ALA A 202 -16.08 14.58 14.61
C ALA A 202 -14.86 14.39 15.52
N GLU A 203 -14.86 13.31 16.31
CA GLU A 203 -13.75 12.92 17.21
C GLU A 203 -12.49 12.46 16.47
N ALA A 204 -12.62 11.82 15.30
CA ALA A 204 -11.51 11.25 14.54
C ALA A 204 -10.99 12.18 13.45
N GLU A 205 -9.99 13.00 13.77
CA GLU A 205 -9.39 13.97 12.84
C GLU A 205 -8.94 13.37 11.50
N SER A 206 -8.43 12.12 11.51
CA SER A 206 -7.96 11.44 10.31
C SER A 206 -9.06 11.20 9.26
N LEU A 207 -10.31 10.95 9.68
CA LEU A 207 -11.44 10.84 8.75
C LEU A 207 -11.90 12.20 8.21
N ARG A 208 -11.41 13.28 8.82
CA ARG A 208 -11.69 14.66 8.43
C ARG A 208 -10.51 15.32 7.71
N LEU A 209 -9.43 14.59 7.47
CA LEU A 209 -8.32 15.08 6.66
C LEU A 209 -8.80 15.32 5.23
N GLN A 210 -8.45 16.48 4.71
CA GLN A 210 -8.62 16.87 3.32
C GLN A 210 -7.26 17.28 2.78
N PHE A 211 -7.05 17.03 1.50
CA PHE A 211 -5.82 17.39 0.82
C PHE A 211 -6.09 18.49 -0.19
N ILE A 212 -5.14 19.41 -0.28
CA ILE A 212 -5.05 20.37 -1.38
C ILE A 212 -3.70 20.16 -2.05
N ASP A 213 -3.69 20.33 -3.37
CA ASP A 213 -2.46 20.33 -4.16
C ASP A 213 -2.51 21.59 -5.01
N ASP A 214 -1.94 22.65 -4.45
CA ASP A 214 -1.83 23.95 -5.10
C ASP A 214 -0.37 24.23 -5.47
N ASP A 215 -0.06 25.49 -5.80
CA ASP A 215 1.31 25.89 -6.13
C ASP A 215 2.29 25.65 -4.96
N ASP A 216 1.79 25.40 -3.73
CA ASP A 216 2.58 25.04 -2.55
C ASP A 216 2.93 23.55 -2.44
N GLY A 217 2.30 22.70 -3.24
CA GLY A 217 2.40 21.24 -3.19
C GLY A 217 1.32 20.61 -2.30
N PRO A 218 1.36 19.28 -2.07
CA PRO A 218 0.34 18.61 -1.29
C PRO A 218 0.39 19.07 0.15
N GLN A 219 -0.73 19.58 0.64
CA GLN A 219 -0.95 19.90 2.04
C GLN A 219 -2.14 19.11 2.55
N GLN A 220 -2.14 18.86 3.85
CA GLN A 220 -3.28 18.28 4.54
C GLN A 220 -3.77 19.21 5.64
N TYR A 221 -5.07 19.27 5.83
CA TYR A 221 -5.68 19.98 6.95
C TYR A 221 -6.88 19.20 7.47
N VAL A 222 -7.23 19.44 8.73
CA VAL A 222 -8.41 18.84 9.35
C VAL A 222 -9.63 19.70 9.00
N GLY A 223 -10.47 19.20 8.11
CA GLY A 223 -11.65 19.87 7.61
C GLY A 223 -12.95 19.39 8.24
N SER A 224 -14.02 19.58 7.47
CA SER A 224 -15.37 19.07 7.75
C SER A 224 -15.94 18.57 6.43
N PRO A 225 -15.55 17.36 5.99
CA PRO A 225 -16.01 16.83 4.71
C PRO A 225 -17.53 16.69 4.72
N ASP A 226 -18.17 16.93 3.57
CA ASP A 226 -19.58 16.61 3.40
C ASP A 226 -19.73 15.10 3.17
N TRP A 227 -20.58 14.46 3.95
CA TRP A 227 -20.82 13.02 3.87
C TRP A 227 -22.19 12.66 4.44
N SER A 228 -22.69 11.49 4.01
CA SER A 228 -23.94 10.90 4.48
C SER A 228 -23.75 9.43 4.82
N LEU A 229 -24.62 8.91 5.67
CA LEU A 229 -24.72 7.47 5.95
C LEU A 229 -25.95 6.91 5.21
N PRO A 230 -25.82 6.39 3.98
CA PRO A 230 -26.93 5.72 3.32
C PRO A 230 -27.37 4.49 4.12
N LEU A 231 -28.70 4.37 4.32
CA LEU A 231 -29.36 3.15 4.76
C LEU A 231 -29.86 2.38 3.53
N ILE A 232 -29.21 1.27 3.22
CA ILE A 232 -29.53 0.43 2.05
C ILE A 232 -30.29 -0.81 2.51
N ASP A 233 -31.60 -0.87 2.24
CA ASP A 233 -32.41 -2.04 2.59
C ASP A 233 -32.42 -3.07 1.44
N VAL A 234 -31.68 -4.17 1.64
CA VAL A 234 -31.63 -5.31 0.72
C VAL A 234 -32.41 -6.51 1.25
N SER A 235 -33.08 -6.38 2.39
CA SER A 235 -33.74 -7.49 3.10
C SER A 235 -34.88 -8.15 2.33
N THR A 236 -35.36 -7.52 1.26
CA THR A 236 -36.39 -8.05 0.35
C THR A 236 -35.82 -8.65 -0.94
N SER A 237 -34.49 -8.64 -1.11
CA SER A 237 -33.82 -9.23 -2.27
C SER A 237 -33.86 -10.76 -2.22
N VAL A 238 -33.69 -11.42 -3.37
CA VAL A 238 -33.63 -12.90 -3.46
C VAL A 238 -32.49 -13.45 -2.61
N ASP A 239 -31.34 -12.78 -2.64
CA ASP A 239 -30.20 -13.05 -1.77
C ASP A 239 -29.74 -11.71 -1.16
N PRO A 240 -30.24 -11.36 0.05
CA PRO A 240 -29.88 -10.11 0.70
C PRO A 240 -28.38 -9.97 0.98
N GLN A 241 -27.69 -11.07 1.27
CA GLN A 241 -26.25 -11.03 1.56
C GLN A 241 -25.45 -10.76 0.29
N ALA A 242 -25.69 -11.53 -0.78
CA ALA A 242 -25.03 -11.29 -2.07
C ALA A 242 -25.34 -9.89 -2.62
N SER A 243 -26.56 -9.37 -2.39
CA SER A 243 -26.94 -8.01 -2.79
C SER A 243 -26.17 -6.94 -2.01
N ALA A 244 -25.99 -7.13 -0.70
CA ALA A 244 -25.16 -6.24 0.12
C ALA A 244 -23.69 -6.28 -0.35
N GLU A 245 -23.14 -7.48 -0.56
CA GLU A 245 -21.76 -7.67 -1.03
C GLU A 245 -21.52 -7.07 -2.43
N ALA A 246 -22.47 -7.21 -3.34
CA ALA A 246 -22.42 -6.59 -4.66
C ALA A 246 -22.44 -5.06 -4.58
N TRP A 247 -23.26 -4.47 -3.69
CA TRP A 247 -23.27 -3.03 -3.47
C TRP A 247 -21.93 -2.53 -2.91
N MET A 248 -21.39 -3.22 -1.90
CA MET A 248 -20.08 -2.90 -1.31
C MET A 248 -18.98 -2.98 -2.37
N LYS A 249 -19.00 -4.03 -3.20
CA LYS A 249 -18.05 -4.20 -4.31
C LYS A 249 -18.11 -3.07 -5.32
N ALA A 250 -19.31 -2.66 -5.71
CA ALA A 250 -19.47 -1.55 -6.65
C ALA A 250 -18.88 -0.24 -6.11
N ASP A 251 -18.98 0.02 -4.80
CA ASP A 251 -18.40 1.19 -4.15
C ASP A 251 -16.88 1.11 -4.02
N TYR A 252 -16.32 0.01 -3.49
CA TYR A 252 -14.87 -0.04 -3.27
C TYR A 252 -14.02 -0.16 -4.52
N GLU A 253 -14.63 -0.52 -5.65
CA GLU A 253 -13.98 -0.50 -6.96
C GLU A 253 -13.96 0.91 -7.59
N GLN A 254 -14.54 1.94 -6.94
CA GLN A 254 -14.43 3.33 -7.37
C GLN A 254 -13.15 3.99 -6.85
N PRO A 255 -12.43 4.77 -7.69
CA PRO A 255 -11.29 5.57 -7.23
C PRO A 255 -11.70 6.61 -6.19
N ALA A 256 -10.75 7.03 -5.36
CA ALA A 256 -10.97 8.10 -4.39
C ALA A 256 -10.54 9.46 -4.99
N ASP A 257 -11.39 10.49 -4.87
CA ASP A 257 -10.96 11.85 -5.16
C ASP A 257 -10.25 12.43 -3.94
N LEU A 258 -8.91 12.44 -3.98
CA LEU A 258 -8.10 12.95 -2.87
C LEU A 258 -8.31 14.44 -2.57
N LEU A 259 -8.79 15.21 -3.53
CA LEU A 259 -8.85 16.68 -3.46
C LEU A 259 -10.26 17.20 -3.13
N HIS A 260 -11.31 16.51 -3.55
CA HIS A 260 -12.68 17.06 -3.47
C HIS A 260 -13.70 16.16 -2.75
N GLY A 261 -13.34 14.93 -2.39
CA GLY A 261 -14.25 13.98 -1.74
C GLY A 261 -13.93 13.70 -0.27
N PRO A 262 -14.90 13.17 0.51
CA PRO A 262 -14.54 12.45 1.72
C PRO A 262 -13.66 11.26 1.33
N LEU A 263 -12.59 11.03 2.10
CA LEU A 263 -11.67 9.93 1.86
C LEU A 263 -12.18 8.60 2.42
N PHE A 264 -13.47 8.53 2.71
CA PHE A 264 -14.16 7.37 3.22
C PHE A 264 -15.59 7.31 2.65
N CYS A 265 -16.15 6.10 2.62
CA CYS A 265 -17.55 5.84 2.34
C CYS A 265 -18.06 4.79 3.32
N TYR A 266 -19.03 5.17 4.15
CA TYR A 266 -19.67 4.29 5.13
C TYR A 266 -21.14 4.11 4.77
N ALA A 267 -21.68 2.92 4.98
CA ALA A 267 -23.09 2.62 4.73
C ALA A 267 -23.64 1.66 5.78
N LEU A 268 -24.93 1.76 6.08
CA LEU A 268 -25.63 0.76 6.87
C LEU A 268 -26.54 -0.03 5.93
N LEU A 269 -26.27 -1.32 5.76
CA LEU A 269 -27.06 -2.20 4.91
C LEU A 269 -27.94 -3.08 5.80
N LYS A 270 -29.26 -3.01 5.60
CA LYS A 270 -30.21 -3.87 6.28
C LYS A 270 -30.40 -5.16 5.48
N VAL A 271 -29.92 -6.27 6.03
CA VAL A 271 -29.94 -7.60 5.40
C VAL A 271 -31.13 -8.41 5.88
N ALA A 272 -31.54 -8.23 7.13
CA ALA A 272 -32.76 -8.76 7.72
C ALA A 272 -33.24 -7.81 8.86
N PRO A 273 -34.45 -8.00 9.43
CA PRO A 273 -34.92 -7.17 10.55
C PRO A 273 -33.95 -7.10 11.74
N GLU A 274 -33.21 -8.18 12.01
CA GLU A 274 -32.24 -8.31 13.10
C GLU A 274 -30.84 -8.62 12.56
N ARG A 275 -30.50 -8.15 11.36
CA ARG A 275 -29.18 -8.36 10.75
C ARG A 275 -28.79 -7.17 9.88
N PHE A 276 -27.75 -6.47 10.29
CA PHE A 276 -27.25 -5.28 9.60
C PHE A 276 -25.76 -5.41 9.29
N PHE A 277 -25.33 -4.93 8.12
CA PHE A 277 -23.92 -4.75 7.80
C PHE A 277 -23.59 -3.27 7.87
N TRP A 278 -22.69 -2.87 8.76
CA TRP A 278 -22.07 -1.56 8.69
C TRP A 278 -20.81 -1.66 7.82
N TYR A 279 -20.90 -1.15 6.60
CA TYR A 279 -19.80 -1.11 5.64
C TYR A 279 -18.90 0.09 5.91
N GLN A 280 -17.58 -0.14 5.85
CA GLN A 280 -16.57 0.89 5.97
C GLN A 280 -15.50 0.77 4.88
N ARG A 281 -15.41 1.76 3.99
CA ARG A 281 -14.25 1.96 3.11
C ARG A 281 -13.57 3.28 3.43
N THR A 282 -12.24 3.27 3.38
CA THR A 282 -11.40 4.45 3.55
C THR A 282 -10.19 4.38 2.62
N HIS A 283 -9.64 5.52 2.22
CA HIS A 283 -8.37 5.58 1.49
C HIS A 283 -7.19 5.36 2.46
N HIS A 284 -6.21 4.54 2.06
CA HIS A 284 -5.08 4.14 2.91
C HIS A 284 -4.16 5.32 3.28
N ILE A 285 -4.30 6.50 2.65
CA ILE A 285 -3.55 7.70 3.03
C ILE A 285 -3.96 8.26 4.41
N VAL A 286 -5.21 8.03 4.85
CA VAL A 286 -5.72 8.56 6.12
C VAL A 286 -6.04 7.49 7.15
N MET A 287 -5.95 6.21 6.79
CA MET A 287 -6.33 5.11 7.66
C MET A 287 -5.53 3.85 7.37
N ASP A 288 -5.26 3.07 8.41
CA ASP A 288 -4.77 1.70 8.32
C ASP A 288 -5.62 0.75 9.19
N GLY A 289 -5.22 -0.52 9.27
CA GLY A 289 -5.95 -1.54 10.02
C GLY A 289 -6.12 -1.26 11.52
N VAL A 290 -5.16 -0.58 12.17
CA VAL A 290 -5.30 -0.18 13.59
C VAL A 290 -6.35 0.90 13.71
N GLY A 291 -6.31 1.88 12.81
CA GLY A 291 -7.30 2.94 12.78
C GLY A 291 -8.73 2.43 12.55
N PHE A 292 -8.93 1.45 11.66
CA PHE A 292 -10.23 0.78 11.49
C PHE A 292 -10.77 0.18 12.80
N ALA A 293 -9.92 -0.53 13.54
CA ALA A 293 -10.30 -1.13 14.82
C ALA A 293 -10.71 -0.06 15.84
N LEU A 294 -9.93 1.02 15.97
CA LEU A 294 -10.21 2.13 16.88
C LEU A 294 -11.55 2.81 16.57
N ILE A 295 -11.82 3.11 15.29
CA ILE A 295 -13.08 3.71 14.85
C ILE A 295 -14.25 2.76 15.14
N ALA A 296 -14.13 1.48 14.79
CA ALA A 296 -15.20 0.52 15.00
C ALA A 296 -15.54 0.32 16.49
N GLN A 297 -14.51 0.21 17.35
CA GLN A 297 -14.66 0.14 18.80
C GLN A 297 -15.38 1.38 19.35
N ARG A 298 -14.98 2.57 18.91
CA ARG A 298 -15.57 3.82 19.38
C ARG A 298 -17.02 3.99 18.93
N VAL A 299 -17.36 3.63 17.67
CA VAL A 299 -18.76 3.68 17.19
C VAL A 299 -19.62 2.70 17.98
N ALA A 300 -19.15 1.47 18.21
CA ALA A 300 -19.87 0.48 19.01
C ALA A 300 -20.13 0.98 20.44
N GLN A 301 -19.13 1.59 21.08
CA GLN A 301 -19.24 2.18 22.41
C GLN A 301 -20.28 3.30 22.44
N VAL A 302 -20.12 4.32 21.58
CA VAL A 302 -20.99 5.51 21.56
C VAL A 302 -22.43 5.12 21.22
N TYR A 303 -22.64 4.21 20.28
CA TYR A 303 -23.96 3.67 19.95
C TYR A 303 -24.59 2.98 21.18
N SER A 304 -23.84 2.12 21.86
CA SER A 304 -24.31 1.38 23.04
C SER A 304 -24.67 2.30 24.20
N GLU A 305 -23.89 3.36 24.44
CA GLU A 305 -24.17 4.38 25.45
C GLU A 305 -25.45 5.17 25.12
N ARG A 306 -25.65 5.51 23.84
CA ARG A 306 -26.87 6.18 23.36
C ARG A 306 -28.12 5.32 23.49
N VAL A 307 -28.03 4.03 23.15
CA VAL A 307 -29.13 3.06 23.34
C VAL A 307 -29.54 2.97 24.82
N LYS A 308 -28.57 3.03 25.74
CA LYS A 308 -28.82 3.01 27.19
C LYS A 308 -29.31 4.36 27.74
N GLY A 309 -29.29 5.43 26.95
CA GLY A 309 -29.66 6.78 27.40
C GLY A 309 -28.67 7.38 28.41
N VAL A 310 -27.39 6.96 28.39
CA VAL A 310 -26.35 7.49 29.28
C VAL A 310 -25.46 8.50 28.56
N ALA A 311 -24.78 9.35 29.33
CA ALA A 311 -23.80 10.28 28.77
C ALA A 311 -22.66 9.51 28.09
N THR A 312 -22.22 9.99 26.92
CA THR A 312 -21.14 9.33 26.18
C THR A 312 -19.80 9.54 26.88
N SER A 313 -18.98 8.48 26.95
CA SER A 313 -17.64 8.56 27.53
C SER A 313 -16.75 9.52 26.74
N GLU A 314 -15.72 10.07 27.39
CA GLU A 314 -14.75 10.97 26.76
C GLU A 314 -14.01 10.26 25.60
N CYS A 315 -13.65 11.03 24.56
CA CYS A 315 -12.97 10.48 23.39
C CYS A 315 -11.55 10.00 23.76
N PRO A 316 -11.19 8.75 23.44
CA PRO A 316 -9.84 8.23 23.74
C PRO A 316 -8.80 8.60 22.68
N PHE A 317 -9.20 9.13 21.52
CA PHE A 317 -8.31 9.38 20.39
C PHE A 317 -7.33 10.52 20.65
N GLY A 318 -6.09 10.34 20.21
CA GLY A 318 -5.15 11.44 20.07
C GLY A 318 -5.32 12.19 18.75
N PRO A 319 -4.80 13.43 18.65
CA PRO A 319 -4.85 14.20 17.40
C PRO A 319 -3.98 13.57 16.32
N VAL A 320 -4.32 13.77 15.06
CA VAL A 320 -3.53 13.23 13.94
C VAL A 320 -2.12 13.87 13.87
N SER A 321 -1.97 15.08 14.40
CA SER A 321 -0.66 15.76 14.51
C SER A 321 0.35 14.96 15.32
N LEU A 322 -0.10 14.13 16.27
CA LEU A 322 0.80 13.30 17.07
C LEU A 322 1.54 12.25 16.22
N LEU A 323 0.90 11.71 15.18
CA LEU A 323 1.58 10.79 14.25
C LEU A 323 2.71 11.51 13.50
N LEU A 324 2.44 12.73 13.03
CA LEU A 324 3.39 13.57 12.32
C LEU A 324 4.56 14.00 13.23
N GLU A 325 4.25 14.52 14.42
CA GLU A 325 5.25 14.92 15.42
C GLU A 325 6.16 13.75 15.81
N ASN A 326 5.58 12.56 16.00
CA ASN A 326 6.36 11.37 16.31
C ASN A 326 7.30 10.99 15.16
N ASP A 327 6.84 11.05 13.91
CA ASP A 327 7.68 10.77 12.73
C ASP A 327 8.83 11.77 12.60
N ILE A 328 8.54 13.08 12.71
CA ILE A 328 9.55 14.16 12.70
C ILE A 328 10.59 13.93 13.79
N HIS A 329 10.15 13.69 15.03
CA HIS A 329 11.06 13.45 16.15
C HIS A 329 11.92 12.19 15.94
N TYR A 330 11.34 11.14 15.36
CA TYR A 330 12.09 9.92 15.06
C TYR A 330 13.15 10.14 13.99
N ARG A 331 12.80 10.78 12.87
CA ARG A 331 13.73 11.13 11.79
C ARG A 331 14.91 11.96 12.27
N ALA A 332 14.67 12.88 13.20
CA ALA A 332 15.71 13.70 13.83
C ALA A 332 16.52 12.97 14.93
N SER A 333 16.15 11.74 15.29
CA SER A 333 16.74 11.02 16.42
C SER A 333 17.98 10.21 16.03
N VAL A 334 18.83 9.95 17.02
CA VAL A 334 19.93 8.97 16.91
C VAL A 334 19.41 7.55 16.60
N GLN A 335 18.17 7.23 16.99
CA GLN A 335 17.58 5.92 16.73
C GLN A 335 17.34 5.71 15.22
N PHE A 336 16.89 6.72 14.49
CA PHE A 336 16.72 6.64 13.03
C PHE A 336 18.03 6.29 12.34
N THR A 337 19.14 6.97 12.67
CA THR A 337 20.45 6.65 12.07
C THR A 337 20.92 5.23 12.41
N LYS A 338 20.64 4.74 13.63
CA LYS A 338 20.95 3.36 14.03
C LYS A 338 20.12 2.33 13.25
N ASP A 339 18.83 2.62 13.06
CA ASP A 339 17.91 1.74 12.35
C ASP A 339 18.25 1.71 10.85
N GLN A 340 18.52 2.86 10.23
CA GLN A 340 19.04 2.96 8.88
C GLN A 340 20.33 2.14 8.69
N ALA A 341 21.33 2.36 9.55
CA ALA A 341 22.61 1.64 9.45
C ALA A 341 22.44 0.12 9.63
N TYR A 342 21.53 -0.29 10.52
CA TYR A 342 21.17 -1.69 10.69
C TYR A 342 20.56 -2.27 9.43
N TRP A 343 19.50 -1.66 8.90
CA TRP A 343 18.78 -2.18 7.74
C TRP A 343 19.64 -2.20 6.48
N LEU A 344 20.43 -1.15 6.23
CA LEU A 344 21.36 -1.14 5.10
C LEU A 344 22.37 -2.27 5.20
N LYS A 345 23.04 -2.43 6.35
CA LYS A 345 23.96 -3.54 6.57
C LYS A 345 23.26 -4.90 6.42
N HIS A 346 22.03 -5.01 6.89
CA HIS A 346 21.29 -6.26 6.88
C HIS A 346 20.86 -6.64 5.45
N CYS A 347 20.45 -5.68 4.61
CA CYS A 347 19.78 -5.90 3.32
C CYS A 347 20.65 -5.69 2.06
N THR A 348 21.86 -5.14 2.17
CA THR A 348 22.68 -4.77 0.99
C THR A 348 22.93 -5.95 0.04
N ASP A 349 23.34 -7.11 0.57
CA ASP A 349 23.74 -8.27 -0.22
C ASP A 349 22.62 -9.32 -0.36
N TRP A 350 21.37 -8.88 -0.29
CA TRP A 350 20.24 -9.80 -0.42
C TRP A 350 20.01 -10.24 -1.87
N PRO A 351 19.57 -11.51 -2.06
CA PRO A 351 19.17 -11.99 -3.37
C PRO A 351 17.91 -11.26 -3.87
N GLU A 352 17.59 -11.48 -5.14
CA GLU A 352 16.30 -11.06 -5.67
C GLU A 352 15.17 -11.81 -4.95
N ALA A 353 14.07 -11.10 -4.71
CA ALA A 353 12.90 -11.66 -4.05
C ALA A 353 12.26 -12.76 -4.91
N VAL A 354 12.15 -13.96 -4.35
CA VAL A 354 11.47 -15.10 -4.97
C VAL A 354 9.96 -15.05 -4.69
N THR A 355 9.17 -15.40 -5.70
CA THR A 355 7.70 -15.40 -5.69
C THR A 355 7.16 -16.72 -6.22
N PHE A 356 5.87 -17.02 -6.00
CA PHE A 356 5.26 -18.23 -6.55
C PHE A 356 4.97 -18.15 -8.06
N ALA A 357 4.81 -16.93 -8.60
CA ALA A 357 4.45 -16.73 -10.00
C ALA A 357 5.65 -16.65 -10.97
N ASP A 358 6.90 -16.57 -10.47
CA ASP A 358 8.14 -16.39 -11.26
C ASP A 358 8.11 -15.20 -12.26
N ARG A 359 7.26 -14.21 -11.99
CA ARG A 359 7.12 -12.96 -12.76
C ARG A 359 6.63 -11.82 -11.88
N GLN A 360 6.83 -10.59 -12.35
CA GLN A 360 6.44 -9.38 -11.65
C GLN A 360 5.37 -8.59 -12.41
N ALA A 361 4.52 -7.90 -11.69
CA ALA A 361 3.50 -6.99 -12.22
C ALA A 361 3.24 -5.86 -11.21
N PRO A 362 2.84 -4.65 -11.67
CA PRO A 362 2.38 -3.60 -10.77
C PRO A 362 1.08 -4.02 -10.07
N ALA A 363 0.80 -3.46 -8.89
CA ALA A 363 -0.49 -3.65 -8.23
C ALA A 363 -1.62 -3.07 -9.09
N LEU A 364 -2.77 -3.75 -9.08
CA LEU A 364 -3.93 -3.38 -9.90
C LEU A 364 -5.16 -3.09 -9.03
N GLN A 365 -6.14 -2.43 -9.64
CA GLN A 365 -7.48 -2.19 -9.10
C GLN A 365 -8.16 -3.49 -8.65
N HIS A 366 -8.14 -4.50 -9.52
CA HIS A 366 -8.74 -5.79 -9.24
C HIS A 366 -7.73 -6.73 -8.57
N ARG A 367 -8.18 -7.48 -7.58
CA ARG A 367 -7.39 -8.51 -6.91
C ARG A 367 -8.21 -9.77 -6.75
N LEU A 368 -7.55 -10.91 -6.93
CA LEU A 368 -8.14 -12.20 -6.62
C LEU A 368 -8.09 -12.41 -5.12
N ARG A 369 -9.15 -12.97 -4.55
CA ARG A 369 -9.18 -13.41 -3.16
C ARG A 369 -9.71 -14.83 -3.08
N HIS A 370 -8.98 -15.69 -2.37
CA HIS A 370 -9.50 -16.97 -1.91
C HIS A 370 -9.40 -17.03 -0.38
N THR A 371 -10.52 -17.38 0.26
CA THR A 371 -10.67 -17.38 1.71
C THR A 371 -10.98 -18.78 2.18
N THR A 372 -10.21 -19.27 3.13
CA THR A 372 -10.44 -20.55 3.79
C THR A 372 -10.50 -20.37 5.30
N TYR A 373 -11.34 -21.19 5.94
CA TYR A 373 -11.51 -21.24 7.39
C TYR A 373 -10.87 -22.52 7.93
N LEU A 374 -9.70 -22.40 8.53
CA LEU A 374 -8.91 -23.52 9.00
C LEU A 374 -9.33 -23.94 10.42
N SER A 375 -9.89 -25.15 10.52
CA SER A 375 -10.30 -25.76 11.78
C SER A 375 -9.28 -26.77 12.34
N SER A 376 -8.00 -26.67 11.94
CA SER A 376 -6.94 -27.54 12.46
C SER A 376 -6.61 -27.24 13.93
N GLN A 377 -6.61 -28.28 14.76
CA GLN A 377 -6.23 -28.16 16.17
C GLN A 377 -4.72 -27.88 16.35
N SER A 378 -3.88 -28.42 15.46
CA SER A 378 -2.42 -28.26 15.53
C SER A 378 -2.04 -26.78 15.35
N VAL A 379 -2.61 -26.13 14.33
CA VAL A 379 -2.40 -24.71 14.04
C VAL A 379 -3.07 -23.83 15.10
N ARG A 380 -4.26 -24.20 15.60
CA ARG A 380 -4.93 -23.46 16.69
C ARG A 380 -4.08 -23.35 17.97
N THR A 381 -3.26 -24.35 18.26
CA THR A 381 -2.35 -24.30 19.43
C THR A 381 -1.35 -23.14 19.33
N TYR A 382 -1.00 -22.73 18.11
CA TYR A 382 -0.19 -21.53 17.87
C TYR A 382 -1.03 -20.26 17.83
N ALA A 383 -2.29 -20.34 17.37
CA ALA A 383 -3.20 -19.20 17.27
C ALA A 383 -3.58 -18.57 18.62
N ALA A 384 -3.39 -19.29 19.74
CA ALA A 384 -3.55 -18.74 21.08
C ALA A 384 -2.59 -17.56 21.39
N ASP A 385 -1.49 -17.43 20.65
CA ASP A 385 -0.57 -16.30 20.71
C ASP A 385 -0.26 -15.83 19.28
N ALA A 386 -0.74 -14.64 18.92
CA ALA A 386 -0.54 -14.07 17.59
C ALA A 386 0.94 -14.02 17.17
N SER A 387 1.87 -13.87 18.12
CA SER A 387 3.31 -13.89 17.84
C SER A 387 3.79 -15.29 17.44
N ARG A 388 3.31 -16.33 18.13
CA ARG A 388 3.66 -17.73 17.80
C ARG A 388 3.04 -18.14 16.47
N LEU A 389 1.82 -17.72 16.20
CA LEU A 389 1.18 -17.92 14.89
C LEU A 389 1.98 -17.22 13.79
N ALA A 390 2.46 -16.00 14.04
CA ALA A 390 3.29 -15.27 13.10
C ALA A 390 4.59 -15.98 12.76
N GLN A 391 5.27 -16.50 13.76
CA GLN A 391 6.50 -17.27 13.57
C GLN A 391 6.25 -18.54 12.76
N LEU A 392 5.18 -19.27 13.08
CA LEU A 392 4.78 -20.49 12.37
C LEU A 392 4.45 -20.20 10.89
N VAL A 393 3.55 -19.24 10.62
CA VAL A 393 3.11 -18.93 9.25
C VAL A 393 4.26 -18.41 8.41
N THR A 394 5.12 -17.55 8.97
CA THR A 394 6.30 -17.02 8.28
C THR A 394 7.29 -18.14 7.92
N ALA A 395 7.60 -19.03 8.87
CA ALA A 395 8.46 -20.18 8.61
C ALA A 395 7.84 -21.15 7.59
N ALA A 396 6.53 -21.41 7.70
CA ALA A 396 5.83 -22.30 6.79
C ALA A 396 5.81 -21.77 5.35
N ILE A 397 5.54 -20.48 5.14
CA ILE A 397 5.58 -19.87 3.81
C ILE A 397 6.99 -19.91 3.24
N ALA A 398 8.03 -19.64 4.04
CA ALA A 398 9.40 -19.71 3.56
C ALA A 398 9.82 -21.14 3.18
N ALA A 399 9.48 -22.12 4.01
CA ALA A 399 9.73 -23.54 3.70
C ALA A 399 8.95 -23.99 2.46
N TYR A 400 7.71 -23.55 2.29
CA TYR A 400 6.88 -23.88 1.14
C TYR A 400 7.40 -23.25 -0.16
N LEU A 401 7.85 -21.99 -0.12
CA LEU A 401 8.54 -21.36 -1.25
C LEU A 401 9.81 -22.10 -1.63
N HIS A 402 10.68 -22.40 -0.64
CA HIS A 402 11.88 -23.20 -0.85
C HIS A 402 11.57 -24.51 -1.55
N HIS A 403 10.52 -25.20 -1.12
CA HIS A 403 10.09 -26.48 -1.69
C HIS A 403 9.63 -26.37 -3.15
N LEU A 404 9.10 -25.23 -3.57
CA LEU A 404 8.64 -25.00 -4.95
C LEU A 404 9.74 -24.45 -5.87
N THR A 405 10.72 -23.73 -5.31
CA THR A 405 11.71 -22.98 -6.11
C THR A 405 13.16 -23.39 -5.88
N ASP A 406 13.42 -24.34 -4.98
CA ASP A 406 14.74 -24.74 -4.48
C ASP A 406 15.59 -23.58 -3.91
N THR A 407 14.95 -22.43 -3.65
CA THR A 407 15.63 -21.23 -3.15
C THR A 407 15.86 -21.35 -1.66
N GLN A 408 17.12 -21.25 -1.22
CA GLN A 408 17.47 -21.33 0.20
C GLN A 408 17.35 -19.99 0.92
N ASP A 409 17.64 -18.87 0.27
CA ASP A 409 17.48 -17.54 0.87
C ASP A 409 16.15 -16.93 0.46
N VAL A 410 15.16 -17.00 1.35
CA VAL A 410 13.80 -16.49 1.12
C VAL A 410 13.62 -15.18 1.88
N VAL A 411 13.10 -14.15 1.22
CA VAL A 411 12.77 -12.86 1.86
C VAL A 411 11.27 -12.60 1.73
N LEU A 412 10.59 -12.47 2.87
CA LEU A 412 9.15 -12.23 2.97
C LEU A 412 8.86 -10.83 3.49
N GLY A 413 7.76 -10.22 3.06
CA GLY A 413 7.28 -8.98 3.65
C GLY A 413 6.43 -9.29 4.87
N PHE A 414 6.62 -8.57 5.98
CA PHE A 414 5.87 -8.77 7.21
C PHE A 414 5.25 -7.45 7.68
N GLN A 415 3.91 -7.38 7.71
CA GLN A 415 3.22 -6.15 8.08
C GLN A 415 3.30 -5.88 9.58
N VAL A 416 3.52 -4.61 9.92
CA VAL A 416 3.60 -4.11 11.30
C VAL A 416 2.86 -2.81 11.44
N THR A 417 2.41 -2.51 12.66
CA THR A 417 1.63 -1.29 12.94
C THR A 417 2.49 -0.03 13.02
N ALA A 418 3.80 -0.19 13.25
CA ALA A 418 4.81 0.83 13.50
C ALA A 418 4.49 1.86 14.60
N ARG A 419 3.51 1.57 15.47
CA ARG A 419 3.07 2.47 16.56
C ARG A 419 3.73 2.14 17.89
N LEU A 420 4.47 3.10 18.43
CA LEU A 420 5.15 2.99 19.73
C LEU A 420 4.66 4.09 20.69
N GLY A 421 3.90 3.69 21.71
CA GLY A 421 3.46 4.59 22.78
C GLY A 421 2.09 5.20 22.53
N GLU A 422 1.99 6.52 22.62
CA GLU A 422 0.72 7.26 22.59
C GLU A 422 0.06 7.28 21.20
N ASP A 423 0.83 7.13 20.13
CA ASP A 423 0.33 7.00 18.74
C ASP A 423 -0.62 5.81 18.53
N ARG A 424 -0.58 4.80 19.41
CA ARG A 424 -1.51 3.65 19.43
C ARG A 424 -2.97 4.05 19.58
N ARG A 425 -3.24 5.25 20.12
CA ARG A 425 -4.60 5.78 20.28
C ARG A 425 -5.06 6.63 19.10
N VAL A 426 -4.21 6.87 18.11
CA VAL A 426 -4.53 7.77 16.99
C VAL A 426 -4.97 6.95 15.78
N PRO A 427 -6.25 7.05 15.35
CA PRO A 427 -6.66 6.54 14.05
C PRO A 427 -5.85 7.25 12.96
N GLY A 428 -5.32 6.53 11.97
CA GLY A 428 -4.46 7.14 10.95
C GLY A 428 -3.63 6.08 10.24
N THR A 429 -2.74 6.52 9.34
CA THR A 429 -1.79 5.63 8.66
C THR A 429 -0.44 5.71 9.32
N ALA A 430 0.02 4.59 9.87
CA ALA A 430 1.40 4.43 10.34
C ALA A 430 1.96 3.03 10.04
N ALA A 431 1.14 2.09 9.53
CA ALA A 431 1.58 0.76 9.19
C ALA A 431 2.81 0.76 8.26
N ASN A 432 3.67 -0.25 8.43
CA ASN A 432 4.90 -0.45 7.67
C ASN A 432 5.03 -1.93 7.29
N VAL A 433 5.94 -2.25 6.37
CA VAL A 433 6.25 -3.63 5.97
C VAL A 433 7.73 -3.88 6.20
N LEU A 434 8.05 -4.89 6.99
CA LEU A 434 9.43 -5.27 7.30
C LEU A 434 9.85 -6.44 6.42
N PRO A 435 11.03 -6.40 5.79
CA PRO A 435 11.55 -7.58 5.16
C PRO A 435 12.08 -8.57 6.20
N ILE A 436 11.72 -9.83 6.06
CA ILE A 436 12.14 -10.95 6.92
C ILE A 436 12.87 -11.96 6.05
N ARG A 437 14.20 -12.04 6.19
CA ARG A 437 15.04 -13.00 5.48
C ARG A 437 15.20 -14.28 6.30
N LEU A 438 14.90 -15.41 5.69
CA LEU A 438 15.09 -16.74 6.24
C LEU A 438 16.00 -17.56 5.34
N THR A 439 16.89 -18.34 5.93
CA THR A 439 17.76 -19.27 5.21
C THR A 439 17.27 -20.68 5.46
N VAL A 440 16.62 -21.25 4.45
CA VAL A 440 16.00 -22.57 4.46
C VAL A 440 17.01 -23.59 3.96
N GLN A 441 17.37 -24.56 4.81
CA GLN A 441 18.22 -25.69 4.44
C GLN A 441 17.39 -26.97 4.43
N PRO A 442 17.52 -27.85 3.42
CA PRO A 442 16.69 -29.07 3.33
C PRO A 442 16.80 -30.00 4.55
N ASN A 443 17.95 -29.99 5.22
CA ASN A 443 18.27 -30.84 6.38
C ASN A 443 18.04 -30.14 7.73
N MET A 444 17.49 -28.92 7.77
CA MET A 444 17.09 -28.28 9.03
C MET A 444 15.69 -28.71 9.45
N SER A 445 15.38 -28.60 10.74
CA SER A 445 14.01 -28.81 11.22
C SER A 445 13.16 -27.55 11.06
N LEU A 446 11.85 -27.70 10.94
CA LEU A 446 10.93 -26.56 10.97
C LEU A 446 11.07 -25.76 12.28
N SER A 447 11.25 -26.42 13.42
CA SER A 447 11.40 -25.74 14.72
C SER A 447 12.59 -24.78 14.73
N SER A 448 13.67 -25.13 14.02
CA SER A 448 14.82 -24.26 13.80
C SER A 448 14.46 -23.06 12.90
N LEU A 449 13.63 -23.28 11.86
CA LEU A 449 13.16 -22.21 10.98
C LEU A 449 12.16 -21.26 11.68
N ILE A 450 11.28 -21.80 12.54
CA ILE A 450 10.39 -21.01 13.40
C ILE A 450 11.21 -20.16 14.36
N ALA A 451 12.26 -20.71 14.96
CA ALA A 451 13.17 -19.95 15.81
C ALA A 451 13.88 -18.83 15.04
N GLN A 452 14.29 -19.08 13.79
CA GLN A 452 14.85 -18.05 12.91
C GLN A 452 13.81 -16.95 12.61
N ALA A 453 12.57 -17.33 12.25
CA ALA A 453 11.48 -16.37 12.05
C ALA A 453 11.20 -15.54 13.30
N ALA A 454 11.19 -16.15 14.49
CA ALA A 454 11.02 -15.43 15.75
C ALA A 454 12.12 -14.40 15.98
N GLN A 455 13.38 -14.76 15.73
CA GLN A 455 14.51 -13.86 15.86
C GLN A 455 14.40 -12.69 14.88
N GLU A 456 14.15 -12.96 13.61
CA GLU A 456 14.11 -11.93 12.57
C GLU A 456 12.89 -11.00 12.72
N ILE A 457 11.72 -11.53 13.10
CA ILE A 457 10.54 -10.71 13.44
C ILE A 457 10.85 -9.81 14.65
N GLN A 458 11.45 -10.35 15.71
CA GLN A 458 11.82 -9.55 16.88
C GLN A 458 12.86 -8.48 16.54
N HIS A 459 13.83 -8.81 15.68
CA HIS A 459 14.79 -7.83 15.19
C HIS A 459 14.10 -6.73 14.40
N GLY A 460 13.17 -7.08 13.51
CA GLY A 460 12.36 -6.13 12.76
C GLY A 460 11.55 -5.21 13.67
N PHE A 461 10.84 -5.74 14.67
CA PHE A 461 10.01 -4.96 15.59
C PHE A 461 10.76 -3.87 16.34
N ARG A 462 12.05 -4.07 16.63
CA ARG A 462 12.88 -3.04 17.30
C ARG A 462 13.21 -1.85 16.39
N ARG A 463 13.11 -2.01 15.07
CA ARG A 463 13.41 -0.99 14.04
C ARG A 463 12.24 -0.74 13.10
N GLN A 464 11.02 -1.07 13.55
CA GLN A 464 9.83 -1.08 12.70
C GLN A 464 9.39 0.31 12.22
N ARG A 465 9.95 1.37 12.78
CA ARG A 465 9.67 2.76 12.42
C ARG A 465 10.45 3.24 11.20
N TYR A 466 11.51 2.53 10.79
CA TYR A 466 12.22 2.84 9.57
C TYR A 466 11.43 2.27 8.38
N HIS A 467 10.91 3.15 7.53
CA HIS A 467 9.88 2.78 6.56
C HIS A 467 10.45 1.98 5.39
N TYR A 468 9.66 1.04 4.88
CA TYR A 468 10.02 0.22 3.73
C TYR A 468 10.44 1.07 2.52
N GLU A 469 9.71 2.16 2.27
CA GLU A 469 9.97 3.09 1.18
C GLU A 469 11.35 3.73 1.34
N GLU A 470 11.73 4.09 2.57
CA GLU A 470 13.05 4.63 2.91
C GLU A 470 14.15 3.59 2.74
N LEU A 471 13.90 2.36 3.19
CA LEU A 471 14.84 1.26 3.02
C LEU A 471 15.12 0.97 1.54
N ARG A 472 14.07 0.90 0.72
CA ARG A 472 14.20 0.68 -0.71
C ARG A 472 14.96 1.82 -1.39
N ARG A 473 14.67 3.07 -0.99
CA ARG A 473 15.39 4.27 -1.44
C ARG A 473 16.88 4.16 -1.09
N ASP A 474 17.22 3.89 0.17
CA ASP A 474 18.62 3.89 0.62
C ASP A 474 19.43 2.69 0.08
N LEU A 475 18.77 1.57 -0.22
CA LEU A 475 19.35 0.42 -0.94
C LEU A 475 19.51 0.65 -2.45
N LYS A 476 19.01 1.77 -2.99
CA LYS A 476 19.06 2.14 -4.41
C LYS A 476 18.47 1.06 -5.33
N ARG A 477 17.42 0.38 -4.87
CA ARG A 477 16.74 -0.65 -5.67
C ARG A 477 15.86 0.01 -6.72
N ALA A 478 15.97 -0.47 -7.96
CA ALA A 478 15.12 0.02 -9.06
C ALA A 478 13.63 -0.25 -8.75
N PRO A 479 12.69 0.49 -9.34
CA PRO A 479 11.27 0.25 -9.10
C PRO A 479 10.78 -1.16 -9.44
N SER A 480 11.44 -1.83 -10.39
CA SER A 480 11.21 -3.21 -10.77
C SER A 480 11.95 -4.24 -9.90
N GLN A 481 12.63 -3.84 -8.84
CA GLN A 481 13.37 -4.74 -7.96
C GLN A 481 12.68 -4.81 -6.60
N ARG A 482 11.93 -5.90 -6.38
CA ARG A 482 11.29 -6.19 -5.10
C ARG A 482 12.32 -6.60 -4.05
N LEU A 483 12.15 -6.09 -2.83
CA LEU A 483 12.98 -6.50 -1.68
C LEU A 483 12.51 -7.80 -1.04
N PHE A 484 11.24 -8.16 -1.21
CA PHE A 484 10.64 -9.37 -0.67
C PHE A 484 9.58 -9.91 -1.62
N GLY A 485 9.27 -11.20 -1.47
CA GLY A 485 8.25 -11.90 -2.23
C GLY A 485 6.86 -11.71 -1.59
N PRO A 486 6.15 -12.79 -1.24
CA PRO A 486 4.85 -12.68 -0.60
C PRO A 486 4.88 -11.88 0.71
N THR A 487 3.79 -11.18 0.97
CA THR A 487 3.58 -10.42 2.21
C THR A 487 2.69 -11.20 3.18
N ILE A 488 3.02 -11.11 4.46
CA ILE A 488 2.27 -11.73 5.55
C ILE A 488 1.70 -10.63 6.42
N ASN A 489 0.40 -10.72 6.66
CA ASN A 489 -0.32 -9.84 7.56
C ASN A 489 -1.09 -10.68 8.58
N ILE A 490 -0.86 -10.45 9.87
CA ILE A 490 -1.51 -11.20 10.94
C ILE A 490 -2.22 -10.21 11.83
N MET A 491 -3.54 -10.27 11.80
CA MET A 491 -4.37 -9.27 12.46
C MET A 491 -5.36 -9.94 13.41
N PRO A 492 -5.50 -9.47 14.65
CA PRO A 492 -6.73 -9.67 15.38
C PRO A 492 -7.83 -8.88 14.67
N PHE A 493 -8.74 -9.56 13.98
CA PHE A 493 -9.81 -8.91 13.23
C PHE A 493 -11.16 -9.02 13.91
N ASP A 494 -11.25 -9.91 14.92
CA ASP A 494 -12.34 -9.83 15.87
C ASP A 494 -11.99 -8.84 16.98
N TYR A 495 -12.79 -7.78 17.08
CA TYR A 495 -12.64 -6.76 18.11
C TYR A 495 -13.59 -7.00 19.30
N GLY A 496 -14.43 -8.05 19.26
CA GLY A 496 -15.41 -8.36 20.29
C GLY A 496 -16.43 -7.23 20.49
N LEU A 497 -16.87 -6.58 19.40
CA LEU A 497 -17.76 -5.43 19.51
C LEU A 497 -19.17 -5.86 19.86
N SER A 498 -19.86 -4.98 20.59
CA SER A 498 -21.30 -5.08 20.81
C SER A 498 -21.95 -3.74 20.52
N PHE A 499 -23.09 -3.79 19.83
CA PHE A 499 -23.91 -2.64 19.50
C PHE A 499 -25.20 -2.71 20.32
N GLY A 500 -25.21 -2.06 21.48
CA GLY A 500 -26.22 -2.28 22.50
C GLY A 500 -25.98 -3.63 23.19
N GLU A 501 -26.93 -4.55 23.04
CA GLU A 501 -26.82 -5.94 23.52
C GLU A 501 -26.41 -6.93 22.43
N TYR A 502 -26.30 -6.47 21.18
CA TYR A 502 -26.06 -7.33 20.03
C TYR A 502 -24.58 -7.49 19.72
N ALA A 503 -24.11 -8.73 19.67
CA ALA A 503 -22.77 -9.06 19.23
C ALA A 503 -22.59 -8.74 17.73
N SER A 504 -21.34 -8.58 17.31
CA SER A 504 -21.01 -8.40 15.90
C SER A 504 -19.88 -9.31 15.43
N THR A 505 -19.69 -9.38 14.12
CA THR A 505 -18.58 -10.07 13.47
C THR A 505 -18.01 -9.18 12.38
N ASN A 506 -16.69 -8.97 12.37
CA ASN A 506 -16.05 -8.16 11.35
C ASN A 506 -15.56 -9.02 10.18
N HIS A 507 -15.70 -8.48 8.98
CA HIS A 507 -15.33 -9.12 7.74
C HIS A 507 -14.44 -8.18 6.93
N ASN A 508 -13.17 -8.56 6.73
CA ASN A 508 -12.29 -7.79 5.86
C ASN A 508 -12.72 -7.93 4.40
N LEU A 509 -12.67 -6.84 3.64
CA LEU A 509 -12.90 -6.80 2.19
C LEU A 509 -11.62 -6.48 1.41
N LEU A 510 -10.83 -5.51 1.87
CA LEU A 510 -9.63 -5.01 1.21
C LEU A 510 -8.52 -4.73 2.23
N ASN A 511 -7.28 -5.03 1.87
CA ASN A 511 -6.08 -4.77 2.68
C ASN A 511 -5.13 -3.75 2.03
N GLY A 512 -5.56 -3.08 0.94
CA GLY A 512 -4.74 -2.16 0.16
C GLY A 512 -4.02 -2.84 -1.02
N PRO A 513 -2.90 -2.26 -1.50
CA PRO A 513 -2.19 -2.74 -2.69
C PRO A 513 -1.63 -4.15 -2.53
N VAL A 514 -1.77 -4.95 -3.59
CA VAL A 514 -1.16 -6.29 -3.69
C VAL A 514 -0.42 -6.39 -5.02
N GLU A 515 0.91 -6.37 -4.97
CA GLU A 515 1.76 -6.49 -6.16
C GLU A 515 1.98 -7.95 -6.59
N ASP A 516 1.99 -8.88 -5.63
CA ASP A 516 2.20 -10.32 -5.85
C ASP A 516 1.13 -11.15 -5.12
N LEU A 517 1.44 -11.60 -3.91
CA LEU A 517 0.58 -12.36 -3.04
C LEU A 517 0.66 -11.80 -1.61
N MET A 518 -0.50 -11.61 -0.99
CA MET A 518 -0.64 -11.29 0.42
C MET A 518 -1.40 -12.40 1.12
N ILE A 519 -0.76 -12.98 2.14
CA ILE A 519 -1.35 -13.94 3.06
C ILE A 519 -1.81 -13.18 4.29
N ALA A 520 -3.12 -13.00 4.42
CA ALA A 520 -3.73 -12.38 5.58
C ALA A 520 -4.34 -13.46 6.49
N VAL A 521 -3.89 -13.50 7.74
CA VAL A 521 -4.34 -14.45 8.75
C VAL A 521 -5.07 -13.70 9.85
N TYR A 522 -6.33 -14.03 10.05
CA TYR A 522 -7.20 -13.34 11.01
C TYR A 522 -7.44 -14.22 12.22
N THR A 523 -6.88 -13.83 13.36
CA THR A 523 -7.17 -14.48 14.63
C THR A 523 -8.55 -14.06 15.12
N GLN A 524 -9.29 -15.02 15.66
CA GLN A 524 -10.62 -14.81 16.24
C GLN A 524 -10.55 -15.12 17.73
N SER A 525 -11.39 -14.46 18.54
CA SER A 525 -11.68 -14.94 19.89
C SER A 525 -12.50 -16.22 19.80
N ASP A 526 -12.29 -17.13 20.76
CA ASP A 526 -12.96 -18.43 20.92
C ASP A 526 -12.43 -19.56 20.00
N ASP A 527 -13.02 -20.76 20.10
CA ASP A 527 -12.67 -21.98 19.34
C ASP A 527 -13.05 -21.91 17.84
N ARG A 528 -13.26 -20.71 17.28
CA ARG A 528 -13.64 -20.56 15.87
C ARG A 528 -12.48 -20.86 14.92
N PRO A 529 -12.77 -21.30 13.68
CA PRO A 529 -11.75 -21.52 12.67
C PRO A 529 -10.93 -20.25 12.38
N LEU A 530 -9.63 -20.43 12.14
CA LEU A 530 -8.73 -19.36 11.72
C LEU A 530 -9.04 -18.99 10.26
N ARG A 531 -9.39 -17.73 9.99
CA ARG A 531 -9.62 -17.28 8.60
C ARG A 531 -8.27 -16.94 7.97
N ILE A 532 -8.02 -17.50 6.79
CA ILE A 532 -6.81 -17.27 5.99
C ILE A 532 -7.24 -16.82 4.59
N ASP A 533 -6.85 -15.60 4.22
CA ASP A 533 -7.12 -15.03 2.91
C ASP A 533 -5.82 -14.97 2.11
N PHE A 534 -5.84 -15.53 0.91
CA PHE A 534 -4.82 -15.30 -0.10
C PHE A 534 -5.36 -14.23 -1.04
N ASN A 535 -4.70 -13.06 -1.06
CA ASN A 535 -5.02 -11.96 -1.97
C ASN A 535 -3.91 -11.89 -3.01
N ALA A 536 -4.24 -11.93 -4.30
CA ALA A 536 -3.26 -12.05 -5.36
C ALA A 536 -3.49 -11.08 -6.52
N ASN A 537 -2.39 -10.72 -7.18
CA ASN A 537 -2.43 -9.93 -8.42
C ASN A 537 -2.99 -10.80 -9.57
N PRO A 538 -4.10 -10.40 -10.22
CA PRO A 538 -4.73 -11.19 -11.27
C PRO A 538 -3.90 -11.28 -12.56
N THR A 539 -2.87 -10.45 -12.71
CA THR A 539 -1.90 -10.59 -13.81
C THR A 539 -0.97 -11.77 -13.60
N LEU A 540 -0.74 -12.15 -12.33
CA LEU A 540 0.24 -13.15 -11.92
C LEU A 540 -0.39 -14.51 -11.61
N TYR A 541 -1.63 -14.52 -11.11
CA TYR A 541 -2.34 -15.73 -10.69
C TYR A 541 -3.74 -15.79 -11.33
N THR A 542 -4.22 -16.99 -11.62
CA THR A 542 -5.65 -17.23 -11.87
C THR A 542 -6.38 -17.62 -10.58
N THR A 543 -7.72 -17.64 -10.61
CA THR A 543 -8.52 -18.11 -9.46
C THR A 543 -8.19 -19.55 -9.11
N ASP A 544 -8.06 -20.42 -10.11
CA ASP A 544 -7.75 -21.83 -9.91
C ASP A 544 -6.33 -22.03 -9.34
N ASP A 545 -5.35 -21.23 -9.81
CA ASP A 545 -4.00 -21.23 -9.24
C ASP A 545 -4.02 -20.86 -7.76
N LEU A 546 -4.80 -19.84 -7.40
CA LEU A 546 -4.88 -19.32 -6.04
C LEU A 546 -5.53 -20.33 -5.08
N ILE A 547 -6.59 -21.02 -5.54
CA ILE A 547 -7.25 -22.10 -4.79
C ILE A 547 -6.28 -23.24 -4.57
N ALA A 548 -5.65 -23.75 -5.64
CA ALA A 548 -4.71 -24.86 -5.56
C ALA A 548 -3.50 -24.53 -4.66
N LEU A 549 -2.97 -23.30 -4.79
CA LEU A 549 -1.86 -22.82 -3.96
C LEU A 549 -2.24 -22.77 -2.48
N GLN A 550 -3.41 -22.22 -2.15
CA GLN A 550 -3.88 -22.13 -0.77
C GLN A 550 -4.14 -23.53 -0.20
N ASP A 551 -4.84 -24.41 -0.92
CA ASP A 551 -5.16 -25.76 -0.45
C ASP A 551 -3.90 -26.57 -0.12
N ARG A 552 -2.90 -26.53 -1.00
CA ARG A 552 -1.60 -27.18 -0.77
C ARG A 552 -0.85 -26.55 0.40
N PHE A 553 -0.83 -25.22 0.48
CA PHE A 553 -0.21 -24.52 1.60
C PHE A 553 -0.87 -24.87 2.94
N LEU A 554 -2.19 -24.99 3.00
CA LEU A 554 -2.89 -25.30 4.25
C LEU A 554 -2.64 -26.74 4.72
N LYS A 555 -2.55 -27.71 3.78
CA LYS A 555 -2.11 -29.08 4.09
C LYS A 555 -0.67 -29.08 4.61
N PHE A 556 0.21 -28.33 3.96
CA PHE A 556 1.59 -28.17 4.42
C PHE A 556 1.64 -27.53 5.81
N LEU A 557 0.90 -26.44 6.05
CA LEU A 557 0.81 -25.75 7.33
C LEU A 557 0.35 -26.68 8.46
N ASP A 558 -0.64 -27.53 8.20
CA ASP A 558 -1.11 -28.53 9.17
C ASP A 558 -0.04 -29.60 9.47
N ALA A 559 0.61 -30.13 8.44
CA ALA A 559 1.68 -31.12 8.59
C ALA A 559 2.83 -30.55 9.42
N VAL A 560 3.28 -29.32 9.11
CA VAL A 560 4.40 -28.70 9.82
C VAL A 560 4.02 -28.30 11.26
N ALA A 561 2.76 -27.95 11.52
CA ALA A 561 2.28 -27.68 12.88
C ALA A 561 2.19 -28.95 13.76
N THR A 562 1.95 -30.13 13.16
CA THR A 562 1.90 -31.41 13.92
C THR A 562 3.27 -32.00 14.22
N GLN A 563 4.27 -31.79 13.35
CA GLN A 563 5.61 -32.38 13.49
C GLN A 563 6.73 -31.33 13.31
N PRO A 564 6.85 -30.34 14.20
CA PRO A 564 7.80 -29.23 14.02
C PRO A 564 9.28 -29.66 14.08
N THR A 565 9.59 -30.86 14.60
CA THR A 565 10.97 -31.39 14.63
C THR A 565 11.36 -32.12 13.35
N GLN A 566 10.42 -32.35 12.43
CA GLN A 566 10.66 -33.00 11.15
C GLN A 566 11.58 -32.14 10.26
N LEU A 567 12.41 -32.80 9.44
CA LEU A 567 13.29 -32.13 8.47
C LEU A 567 12.47 -31.56 7.31
N ILE A 568 12.83 -30.36 6.85
CA ILE A 568 12.13 -29.67 5.75
C ILE A 568 12.04 -30.57 4.50
N SER A 569 13.14 -31.21 4.10
CA SER A 569 13.20 -32.16 2.97
C SER A 569 12.24 -33.34 3.06
N SER A 570 11.77 -33.70 4.26
CA SER A 570 10.91 -34.88 4.46
C SER A 570 9.42 -34.56 4.51
N ILE A 571 9.05 -33.27 4.46
CA ILE A 571 7.65 -32.85 4.44
C ILE A 571 7.15 -32.95 2.99
N GLY A 572 6.19 -33.85 2.75
CA GLY A 572 5.58 -34.04 1.43
C GLY A 572 4.67 -32.87 1.05
N LEU A 573 4.84 -32.37 -0.19
CA LEU A 573 4.01 -31.30 -0.77
C LEU A 573 2.72 -31.82 -1.41
N LEU A 574 2.77 -33.04 -1.93
CA LEU A 574 1.70 -33.66 -2.68
C LEU A 574 0.82 -34.49 -1.76
N ASP A 575 -0.48 -34.42 -1.95
CA ASP A 575 -1.37 -35.35 -1.27
C ASP A 575 -1.33 -36.75 -1.91
N ALA A 576 -1.91 -37.73 -1.23
CA ALA A 576 -1.92 -39.11 -1.70
C ALA A 576 -2.71 -39.30 -3.01
N ALA A 577 -3.59 -38.39 -3.40
CA ALA A 577 -4.33 -38.43 -4.66
C ALA A 577 -3.49 -37.84 -5.80
N GLU A 578 -2.82 -36.72 -5.58
CA GLU A 578 -1.86 -36.10 -6.51
C GLU A 578 -0.63 -36.98 -6.74
N GLN A 579 -0.08 -37.58 -5.67
CA GLN A 579 0.97 -38.60 -5.80
C GLN A 579 0.48 -39.78 -6.64
N ARG A 580 -0.75 -40.26 -6.41
CA ARG A 580 -1.32 -41.35 -7.22
C ARG A 580 -1.54 -40.92 -8.66
N GLN A 581 -1.97 -39.69 -8.92
CA GLN A 581 -2.18 -39.19 -10.27
C GLN A 581 -0.85 -39.05 -11.03
N LEU A 582 0.20 -38.53 -10.39
CA LEU A 582 1.55 -38.46 -10.97
C LEU A 582 2.16 -39.85 -11.21
N LEU A 583 1.92 -40.81 -10.29
CA LEU A 583 2.35 -42.20 -10.44
C LEU A 583 1.53 -42.97 -11.52
N ILE A 584 0.36 -42.47 -11.91
CA ILE A 584 -0.47 -43.03 -13.00
C ILE A 584 -0.13 -42.37 -14.35
N GLU A 585 0.29 -41.10 -14.34
CA GLU A 585 0.64 -40.32 -15.54
C GLU A 585 2.11 -40.48 -15.98
N GLU A 586 3.03 -40.93 -15.11
CA GLU A 586 4.31 -41.50 -15.57
C GLU A 586 4.07 -42.90 -16.16
N PRO A 587 4.42 -43.20 -17.43
CA PRO A 587 4.30 -44.55 -17.93
C PRO A 587 5.27 -45.43 -17.15
N ALA A 588 4.76 -46.52 -16.57
CA ALA A 588 5.53 -47.55 -15.91
C ALA A 588 6.75 -47.95 -16.75
N THR A 589 7.93 -47.40 -16.45
CA THR A 589 9.19 -47.96 -16.91
C THR A 589 9.56 -49.15 -16.01
N GLU A 590 8.69 -50.16 -15.99
CA GLU A 590 9.10 -51.52 -15.69
C GLU A 590 9.86 -52.02 -16.92
N ARG A 591 11.15 -51.66 -17.02
CA ARG A 591 12.07 -52.44 -17.83
C ARG A 591 12.32 -53.72 -17.05
N ASP A 592 11.68 -54.79 -17.50
CA ASP A 592 12.01 -56.17 -17.17
C ASP A 592 13.53 -56.36 -17.25
N TYR A 593 14.17 -56.37 -16.09
CA TYR A 593 15.50 -56.93 -15.91
C TYR A 593 15.36 -58.29 -15.23
N LEU A 594 14.91 -59.28 -15.99
CA LEU A 594 15.24 -60.67 -15.69
C LEU A 594 15.87 -61.34 -16.91
N LYS A 595 17.09 -61.80 -16.68
CA LYS A 595 18.01 -62.52 -17.55
C LYS A 595 17.52 -63.97 -17.73
N GLN A 596 17.81 -64.51 -18.93
CA GLN A 596 17.98 -65.94 -19.29
C GLN A 596 16.76 -66.87 -19.19
#